data_AF-A0A2E6ZYW3-F1
#
_entry.id   AF-A0A2E6ZYW3-F1
#
_cell.length_a   1.000
_cell.length_b   1.000
_cell.length_c   1.000
_cell.angle_alpha   90.00
_cell.angle_beta   90.00
_cell.angle_gamma   90.00
#
_symmetry.space_group_name_H-M   'P 1'
#
loop_
_entity.id
_entity.type
_entity.pdbx_description
1 polymer ?
#
loop_
_entity_poly.entity_id
_entity_poly.type
_entity_poly.pdbx_seq_one_letter_code
_entity_poly.pdbx_strand_id
1 'polypeptide(L)' 'MAAIITSGFIREAHVQRAALGADTLEPVIITHPLSTLSDEQIGTRADEVVSQIQTVLTCA' A
#
# COMPACT_ATOMS: atom_id res chain seq x y z
N MET A 1 -2.60 -7.12 -8.52
CA MET A 1 -1.36 -7.11 -7.69
C MET A 1 -1.46 -5.96 -6.70
N ALA A 2 -0.84 -6.04 -5.52
CA ALA A 2 -0.91 -4.99 -4.51
C ALA A 2 0.44 -4.27 -4.36
N ALA A 3 0.40 -2.95 -4.15
CA ALA A 3 1.56 -2.13 -3.77
C ALA A 3 1.27 -1.41 -2.46
N ILE A 4 2.16 -1.54 -1.47
CA ILE A 4 2.02 -0.84 -0.19
C ILE A 4 2.52 0.60 -0.35
N ILE A 5 1.65 1.57 -0.09
CA ILE A 5 1.88 3.00 -0.27
C ILE A 5 1.64 3.71 1.06
N THR A 6 2.52 4.65 1.42
CA THR A 6 2.25 5.55 2.55
C THR A 6 1.21 6.59 2.16
N SER A 7 0.26 6.90 3.04
CA SER A 7 -0.85 7.84 2.80
C SER A 7 -0.43 9.19 2.19
N GLY A 8 0.76 9.70 2.53
CA GLY A 8 1.32 10.93 1.96
C GLY A 8 1.68 10.87 0.48
N PHE A 9 1.66 9.70 -0.16
CA PHE A 9 2.09 9.47 -1.55
C PHE A 9 0.99 8.89 -2.45
N ILE A 10 -0.28 8.96 -2.05
CA ILE A 10 -1.39 8.38 -2.83
C ILE A 10 -1.47 9.02 -4.22
N ARG A 11 -1.29 10.34 -4.32
CA ARG A 11 -1.36 11.05 -5.61
C ARG A 11 -0.22 10.63 -6.53
N GLU A 12 0.99 10.57 -6.01
CA GLU A 12 2.21 10.18 -6.70
C GLU A 12 2.10 8.74 -7.19
N ALA A 13 1.59 7.84 -6.35
CA ALA A 13 1.36 6.45 -6.70
C ALA A 13 0.39 6.32 -7.90
N HIS A 14 -0.71 7.08 -7.91
CA HIS A 14 -1.64 7.10 -9.07
C HIS A 14 -0.98 7.63 -10.33
N VAL A 15 -0.21 8.72 -10.23
CA VAL A 15 0.51 9.31 -11.37
C VAL A 15 1.51 8.31 -11.95
N GLN A 16 2.28 7.63 -11.10
CA GLN A 16 3.26 6.63 -11.53
C GLN A 16 2.61 5.40 -12.12
N ARG A 17 1.52 4.89 -11.51
CA ARG A 17 0.71 3.77 -12.03
C ARG A 17 0.28 4.04 -13.46
N ALA A 18 -0.31 5.21 -13.71
CA ALA A 18 -0.77 5.61 -15.04
C ALA A 18 0.40 5.78 -16.03
N ALA A 19 1.49 6.44 -15.61
CA ALA A 19 2.65 6.67 -16.47
C ALA A 19 3.36 5.38 -16.90
N LEU A 20 3.31 4.34 -16.06
CA LEU A 20 3.95 3.05 -16.31
C LEU A 20 3.02 2.01 -16.95
N GLY A 21 1.74 2.32 -17.16
CA GLY A 21 0.74 1.35 -17.63
C GLY A 21 0.52 0.20 -16.64
N ALA A 22 0.74 0.45 -15.35
CA ALA A 22 0.63 -0.54 -14.29
C ALA A 22 -0.81 -0.68 -13.78
N ASP A 23 -1.79 -0.75 -14.69
CA ASP A 23 -3.22 -0.62 -14.37
C ASP A 23 -3.77 -1.73 -13.48
N THR A 24 -3.05 -2.84 -13.31
CA THR A 24 -3.43 -3.95 -12.42
C THR A 24 -2.81 -3.86 -11.02
N LEU A 25 -2.07 -2.78 -10.73
CA LEU A 25 -1.42 -2.54 -9.44
C LEU A 25 -2.33 -1.69 -8.56
N GLU A 26 -2.95 -2.30 -7.55
CA GLU A 26 -3.82 -1.61 -6.62
C GLU A 26 -3.04 -1.13 -5.38
N PRO A 27 -3.23 0.14 -4.96
CA PRO A 27 -2.58 0.67 -3.79
C PRO A 27 -3.22 0.11 -2.51
N VAL A 28 -2.37 -0.24 -1.56
CA VAL A 28 -2.72 -0.64 -0.20
C VAL A 28 -2.05 0.34 0.75
N ILE A 29 -2.82 0.99 1.62
CA ILE A 29 -2.37 2.20 2.31
C ILE A 29 -1.92 1.90 3.73
N ILE A 30 -0.72 2.39 4.09
CA ILE A 30 -0.22 2.50 5.48
C ILE A 30 -0.10 3.97 5.89
N THR A 31 -0.26 4.27 7.17
CA THR A 31 -0.25 5.69 7.60
C THR A 31 1.14 6.34 7.71
N HIS A 32 2.21 5.55 7.88
CA HIS A 32 3.58 6.04 8.08
C HIS A 32 4.61 5.11 7.42
N PRO A 33 5.73 5.63 6.86
CA PRO A 33 6.74 4.80 6.21
C PRO A 33 7.49 3.89 7.18
N LEU A 34 7.94 2.73 6.70
CA LEU A 34 8.59 1.70 7.53
C LEU A 34 9.99 2.08 8.03
N SER A 35 10.71 2.95 7.32
CA SER A 35 12.15 3.20 7.53
C SER A 35 12.54 3.79 8.90
N THR A 36 11.56 4.19 9.70
CA THR A 36 11.75 4.83 11.01
C THR A 36 11.06 4.10 12.15
N LEU A 37 10.47 2.93 11.87
CA LEU A 37 9.63 2.20 12.80
C LEU A 37 10.41 1.10 13.53
N SER A 38 10.04 0.84 14.78
CA SER A 38 10.41 -0.39 15.48
C SER A 38 9.65 -1.60 14.93
N ASP A 39 10.09 -2.81 15.27
CA ASP A 39 9.41 -4.05 14.86
C ASP A 39 7.95 -4.10 15.34
N GLU A 40 7.68 -3.62 16.56
CA GLU A 40 6.31 -3.51 17.09
C GLU A 40 5.45 -2.58 16.23
N GLN A 41 6.00 -1.43 15.84
CA GLN A 41 5.31 -0.46 14.99
C GLN A 41 5.13 -0.97 13.56
N ILE A 42 6.05 -1.79 13.04
CA ILE A 42 5.91 -2.51 11.76
C ILE A 42 4.76 -3.51 11.85
N GLY A 43 4.62 -4.22 12.98
CA GLY A 43 3.45 -5.07 13.26
C GLY A 43 2.14 -4.29 13.12
N THR A 44 2.07 -3.09 13.70
CA THR A 44 0.90 -2.21 13.52
C THR A 44 0.65 -1.84 12.06
N ARG A 45 1.70 -1.64 11.23
CA ARG A 45 1.53 -1.39 9.79
C ARG A 45 1.00 -2.62 9.05
N ALA A 46 1.42 -3.82 9.46
CA ALA A 46 0.91 -5.05 8.89
C ALA A 46 -0.60 -5.19 9.14
N ASP A 47 -1.04 -4.93 10.39
CA ASP A 47 -2.46 -4.99 10.75
C ASP A 47 -3.33 -4.03 9.92
N GLU A 48 -2.81 -2.84 9.57
CA GLU A 48 -3.51 -1.87 8.71
C GLU A 48 -3.82 -2.42 7.31
N VAL A 49 -2.96 -3.29 6.78
CA VAL A 49 -3.00 -3.68 5.37
C VAL A 49 -3.62 -5.06 5.12
N VAL A 50 -3.74 -5.92 6.14
CA VAL A 50 -4.23 -7.30 5.95
C VAL A 50 -5.59 -7.34 5.25
N SER A 51 -6.58 -6.57 5.71
CA SER A 51 -7.93 -6.56 5.11
C SER A 51 -7.95 -5.96 3.70
N GLN A 52 -7.11 -4.96 3.45
CA GLN A 52 -6.95 -4.33 2.14
C GLN A 52 -6.35 -5.31 1.13
N ILE A 53 -5.28 -6.02 1.53
CA ILE A 53 -4.62 -7.03 0.70
C ILE A 53 -5.58 -8.16 0.37
N GLN A 54 -6.33 -8.66 1.36
CA GLN A 54 -7.36 -9.67 1.13
C GLN A 54 -8.36 -9.20 0.07
N THR A 55 -8.91 -8.00 0.22
CA THR A 55 -9.82 -7.40 -0.76
C THR A 55 -9.19 -7.36 -2.17
N VAL A 56 -7.95 -6.88 -2.30
CA VAL A 56 -7.25 -6.79 -3.59
C VAL A 56 -6.96 -8.16 -4.20
N LEU A 57 -6.71 -9.19 -3.39
CA LEU A 57 -6.32 -10.51 -3.88
C LEU A 57 -7.48 -11.48 -4.07
N THR A 58 -8.62 -11.25 -3.43
CA THR A 58 -9.78 -12.17 -3.51
C THR A 58 -10.98 -11.58 -4.26
N CYS A 59 -11.06 -10.25 -4.40
CA CYS A 59 -12.17 -9.60 -5.10
C CYS A 59 -11.78 -9.00 -6.45
N ALA A 60 -10.51 -9.14 -6.87
CA ALA A 60 -10.00 -8.67 -8.17
C ALA A 60 -10.06 -9.76 -9.25
#